data_AF-A0A7J2RD49-F1
#
_entry.id   AF-A0A7J2RD49-F1
#
_cell.length_a   1.000
_cell.length_b   1.000
_cell.length_c   1.000
_cell.angle_alpha   90.00
_cell.angle_beta   90.00
_cell.angle_gamma   90.00
#
_symmetry.space_group_name_H-M   'P 1'
#
loop_
_entity.id
_entity.type
_entity.pdbx_description
1 polymer ?
#
loop_
_entity_poly.entity_id
_entity_poly.type
_entity_poly.pdbx_seq_one_letter_code
_entity_poly.pdbx_strand_id
1 'polypeptide(L)'
;MNEGLVCPFCEKPKTEWIRRKDWRCCSVKCTEGLNEEITYGWQDLRLKVFKRDNYCCVKCKFRGHAPYSDLIGDHIIPIALGGYESDIDNVQTLCNDCNKIKTKKDIKNITKQRRINKIQEKNKTISQKE
;
A
#
# COMPACT_ATOMS: atom_id res chain seq x y z
N MET A 1 -12.85 19.83 -15.33
CA MET A 1 -11.50 20.41 -15.12
C MET A 1 -10.60 19.29 -14.64
N ASN A 2 -9.73 18.78 -15.53
CA ASN A 2 -8.71 17.75 -15.24
C ASN A 2 -7.42 18.44 -14.74
N GLU A 3 -7.57 19.43 -13.87
CA GLU A 3 -6.46 20.21 -13.34
C GLU A 3 -5.80 19.39 -12.23
N GLY A 4 -4.50 19.11 -12.37
CA GLY A 4 -3.67 18.64 -11.26
C GLY A 4 -3.28 17.16 -11.24
N LEU A 5 -3.71 16.32 -12.19
CA LEU A 5 -3.12 14.98 -12.29
C LEU A 5 -1.82 15.06 -13.10
N VAL A 6 -0.70 14.89 -12.41
CA VAL A 6 0.65 14.81 -12.95
C VAL A 6 1.18 13.39 -12.87
N CYS A 7 2.20 13.08 -13.67
CA CYS A 7 2.94 11.82 -13.51
C CYS A 7 3.70 11.86 -12.17
N PRO A 8 3.55 10.87 -11.29
CA PRO A 8 4.20 10.87 -9.98
C PRO A 8 5.72 10.68 -10.06
N PHE A 9 6.28 10.37 -11.24
CA PHE A 9 7.72 10.15 -11.42
C PHE A 9 8.43 11.35 -12.06
N CYS A 10 7.82 12.00 -13.05
CA CYS A 10 8.45 13.09 -13.80
C CYS A 10 7.61 14.38 -13.82
N GLU A 11 6.53 14.43 -13.05
CA GLU A 11 5.62 15.57 -12.90
C GLU A 11 4.92 16.02 -14.18
N LYS A 12 5.10 15.29 -15.29
CA LYS A 12 4.48 15.61 -16.57
C LYS A 12 2.95 15.64 -16.47
N PRO A 13 2.28 16.73 -16.87
CA PRO A 13 0.83 16.83 -16.75
C PRO A 13 0.11 15.84 -17.67
N LYS A 14 -1.01 15.31 -17.18
CA LYS A 14 -1.79 14.27 -17.87
C LYS A 14 -2.38 14.69 -19.22
N THR A 15 -2.46 16.00 -19.47
CA THR A 15 -2.84 16.58 -20.77
C THR A 15 -1.83 16.28 -21.87
N GLU A 16 -0.55 16.10 -21.54
CA GLU A 16 0.55 15.86 -22.48
C GLU A 16 0.90 14.37 -22.64
N TRP A 17 0.08 13.47 -22.10
CA TRP A 17 0.33 12.04 -22.17
C TRP A 17 -0.13 11.50 -23.54
N ILE A 18 0.81 10.93 -24.28
CA ILE A 18 0.55 10.35 -25.62
C ILE A 18 -0.13 8.97 -25.49
N ARG A 19 0.06 8.27 -24.36
CA ARG A 19 -0.51 6.96 -24.07
C ARG A 19 -1.71 7.08 -23.10
N ARG A 20 -2.53 6.03 -23.05
CA ARG A 20 -3.60 5.72 -22.06
C ARG A 20 -3.66 6.60 -20.81
N LYS A 21 -4.73 7.39 -20.67
CA LYS A 21 -4.99 8.29 -19.53
C LYS A 21 -5.49 7.56 -18.27
N ASP A 22 -5.70 6.25 -18.30
CA ASP A 22 -6.03 5.42 -17.13
C ASP A 22 -4.81 4.94 -16.34
N TRP A 23 -3.60 5.18 -16.86
CA TRP A 23 -2.35 4.76 -16.22
C TRP A 23 -1.89 5.69 -15.09
N ARG A 24 -1.02 5.16 -14.22
CA ARG A 24 -0.39 5.92 -13.12
C ARG A 24 0.72 6.84 -13.62
N CYS A 25 1.47 6.47 -14.66
CA CYS A 25 2.59 7.23 -15.20
C CYS A 25 2.46 7.51 -16.71
N CYS A 26 3.18 8.54 -17.19
CA CYS A 26 3.09 9.01 -18.58
C CYS A 26 3.80 8.11 -19.61
N SER A 27 4.66 7.19 -19.17
CA SER A 27 5.43 6.29 -20.03
C SER A 27 5.84 5.01 -19.28
N VAL A 28 6.24 3.97 -20.02
CA VAL A 28 6.78 2.74 -19.44
C VAL A 28 8.03 3.03 -18.59
N LYS A 29 8.95 3.85 -19.11
CA LYS A 29 10.15 4.30 -18.38
C LYS A 29 9.81 4.97 -17.04
N CYS A 30 8.77 5.80 -17.01
CA CYS A 30 8.34 6.46 -15.77
C CYS A 30 7.65 5.49 -14.80
N THR A 31 6.97 4.46 -15.31
CA THR A 31 6.43 3.38 -14.46
C THR A 31 7.58 2.57 -13.83
N GLU A 32 8.59 2.23 -14.62
CA GLU A 32 9.77 1.47 -14.16
C GLU A 32 10.54 2.25 -13.10
N GLY A 33 10.85 3.53 -13.35
CA GLY A 33 11.57 4.36 -12.38
C GLY A 33 10.79 4.58 -11.08
N LEU A 34 9.48 4.77 -11.15
CA LEU A 34 8.65 4.86 -9.94
C LEU A 34 8.65 3.55 -9.16
N ASN A 35 8.50 2.42 -9.85
CA ASN A 35 8.51 1.12 -9.19
C ASN A 35 9.85 0.84 -8.51
N GLU A 36 10.95 1.26 -9.12
CA GLU A 36 12.30 1.18 -8.56
C GLU A 36 12.40 2.00 -7.26
N GLU A 37 11.99 3.27 -7.28
CA GLU A 37 11.99 4.15 -6.11
C GLU A 37 11.10 3.60 -4.97
N ILE A 38 9.88 3.15 -5.29
CA ILE A 38 8.98 2.52 -4.31
C ILE A 38 9.59 1.24 -3.73
N THR A 39 10.22 0.41 -4.57
CA THR A 39 10.81 -0.86 -4.14
C THR A 39 11.98 -0.63 -3.19
N TYR A 40 12.90 0.26 -3.53
CA TYR A 40 14.02 0.60 -2.65
C TYR A 40 13.56 1.29 -1.37
N GLY A 41 12.59 2.20 -1.47
CA GLY A 41 11.98 2.84 -0.31
C GLY A 41 11.36 1.83 0.64
N TRP A 42 10.64 0.82 0.12
CA TRP A 42 10.07 -0.25 0.92
C TRP A 42 11.14 -1.14 1.57
N GLN A 43 12.21 -1.48 0.86
CA GLN A 43 13.30 -2.28 1.40
C GLN A 43 13.97 -1.58 2.60
N ASP A 44 14.27 -0.29 2.47
CA ASP A 44 14.85 0.51 3.56
C ASP A 44 13.90 0.65 4.75
N LEU A 45 12.63 0.98 4.49
CA LEU A 45 11.59 1.07 5.53
C LEU A 45 11.44 -0.26 6.28
N ARG A 46 11.38 -1.38 5.55
CA ARG A 46 11.26 -2.72 6.12
C ARG A 46 12.44 -3.07 7.02
N LEU A 47 13.66 -2.76 6.60
CA LEU A 47 14.86 -3.01 7.40
C LEU A 47 14.88 -2.18 8.69
N LYS A 48 14.47 -0.90 8.62
CA LYS A 48 14.31 -0.04 9.80
C LYS A 48 13.30 -0.61 10.80
N VAL A 49 12.17 -1.11 10.31
CA VAL A 49 11.13 -1.75 11.14
C VAL A 49 11.65 -3.04 11.78
N PHE A 50 12.37 -3.88 11.03
CA PHE A 50 12.95 -5.11 11.57
C PHE A 50 13.96 -4.82 12.68
N LYS A 51 14.79 -3.80 12.50
CA LYS A 51 15.72 -3.33 13.53
C LYS A 51 14.98 -2.80 14.76
N ARG A 52 13.94 -1.98 14.59
CA ARG A 52 13.09 -1.46 15.68
C ARG A 52 12.48 -2.59 16.49
N ASP A 53 11.99 -3.62 15.82
CA ASP A 53 11.29 -4.75 16.44
C ASP A 53 12.26 -5.85 16.91
N ASN A 54 13.58 -5.58 16.95
CA ASN A 54 14.64 -6.52 17.34
C ASN A 54 14.65 -7.84 16.56
N TYR A 55 14.26 -7.80 15.29
CA TYR A 55 14.10 -8.97 14.42
C TYR A 55 13.18 -10.03 15.05
N CYS A 56 12.14 -9.58 15.74
CA CYS A 56 11.14 -10.44 16.37
C CYS A 56 9.73 -10.08 15.89
N CYS A 57 8.89 -11.09 15.70
CA CYS A 57 7.47 -10.90 15.47
C CYS A 57 6.85 -10.14 16.66
N VAL A 58 6.20 -9.02 16.40
CA VAL A 58 5.62 -8.20 17.47
C VAL A 58 4.44 -8.88 18.17
N LYS A 59 3.80 -9.85 17.50
CA LYS A 59 2.63 -10.59 18.02
C LYS A 59 2.99 -11.79 18.88
N CYS A 60 3.92 -12.64 18.44
CA CYS A 60 4.25 -13.89 19.12
C CYS A 60 5.70 -13.99 19.61
N LYS A 61 6.51 -12.94 19.40
CA LYS A 61 7.93 -12.87 19.79
C LYS A 61 8.86 -13.87 19.10
N PHE A 62 8.38 -14.61 18.10
CA PHE A 62 9.23 -15.43 17.23
C PHE A 62 10.38 -14.61 16.65
N ARG A 63 11.62 -15.09 16.80
CA ARG A 63 12.83 -14.43 16.29
C ARG A 63 13.17 -14.97 14.90
N GLY A 64 13.41 -14.08 13.94
CA GLY A 64 13.86 -14.48 12.61
C GLY A 64 15.28 -15.07 12.63
N HIS A 65 15.54 -16.01 11.73
CA HIS A 65 16.85 -16.64 11.57
C HIS A 65 17.46 -16.25 10.22
N ALA A 66 18.78 -16.05 10.19
CA ALA A 66 19.52 -15.88 8.94
C ALA A 66 19.76 -17.25 8.25
N PRO A 67 19.98 -17.31 6.93
CA PRO A 67 20.03 -16.20 5.96
C PRO A 67 18.68 -15.86 5.32
N TYR A 68 17.68 -16.72 5.46
CA TYR A 68 16.34 -16.53 4.90
C TYR A 68 15.37 -16.15 6.03
N SER A 69 15.23 -14.85 6.33
CA SER A 69 14.42 -14.42 7.48
C SER A 69 12.94 -14.76 7.27
N ASP A 70 12.35 -15.54 8.18
CA ASP A 70 10.90 -15.84 8.24
C ASP A 70 10.01 -14.65 8.66
N LEU A 71 10.57 -13.44 8.59
CA LEU A 71 9.91 -12.20 9.01
C LEU A 71 9.41 -11.42 7.81
N ILE A 72 8.22 -10.86 7.97
CA ILE A 72 7.49 -10.05 7.00
C ILE A 72 7.28 -8.67 7.63
N GLY A 73 7.58 -7.62 6.87
CA GLY A 73 7.10 -6.27 7.18
C GLY A 73 5.70 -6.13 6.62
N ASP A 74 4.73 -5.80 7.48
CA ASP A 74 3.32 -5.73 7.09
C ASP A 74 2.67 -4.46 7.67
N HIS A 75 1.82 -3.80 6.90
CA HIS A 75 1.17 -2.56 7.33
C HIS A 75 0.15 -2.85 8.43
N ILE A 76 0.17 -2.13 9.55
CA ILE A 76 -0.79 -2.28 10.66
C ILE A 76 -2.21 -1.98 10.18
N ILE A 77 -2.39 -0.84 9.53
CA ILE A 77 -3.59 -0.46 8.80
C ILE A 77 -3.32 -0.75 7.31
N PRO A 78 -4.09 -1.65 6.67
CA PRO A 78 -3.93 -1.93 5.25
C PRO A 78 -4.05 -0.66 4.40
N ILE A 79 -3.22 -0.53 3.36
CA ILE A 79 -3.27 0.59 2.40
C ILE A 79 -4.68 0.76 1.81
N ALA A 80 -5.35 -0.36 1.49
CA ALA A 80 -6.71 -0.36 0.96
C ALA A 80 -7.78 0.17 1.95
N LEU A 81 -7.42 0.32 3.23
CA LEU A 81 -8.25 0.92 4.28
C LEU A 81 -7.72 2.29 4.74
N GLY A 82 -6.82 2.91 3.97
CA GLY A 82 -6.29 4.25 4.23
C GLY A 82 -5.00 4.29 5.06
N GLY A 83 -4.32 3.17 5.25
CA GLY A 83 -2.99 3.16 5.86
C GLY A 83 -1.96 3.85 4.96
N TYR A 84 -1.12 4.71 5.53
CA TYR A 84 -0.06 5.37 4.77
C TYR A 84 1.06 4.38 4.44
N GLU A 85 1.49 4.34 3.18
CA GLU A 85 2.35 3.30 2.62
C GLU A 85 3.80 3.38 3.16
N SER A 86 4.29 4.61 3.37
CA SER A 86 5.66 4.92 3.79
C SER A 86 5.79 5.28 5.28
N ASP A 87 4.73 5.15 6.06
CA ASP A 87 4.75 5.42 7.50
C ASP A 87 5.39 4.26 8.27
N ILE A 88 6.52 4.53 8.95
CA ILE A 88 7.22 3.54 9.76
C ILE A 88 6.38 3.04 10.94
N ASP A 89 5.52 3.90 11.51
CA ASP A 89 4.66 3.54 12.63
C ASP A 89 3.48 2.68 12.19
N ASN A 90 3.10 2.78 10.91
CA ASN A 90 2.12 1.91 10.29
C ASN A 90 2.71 0.59 9.77
N VAL A 91 3.98 0.24 10.03
CA VAL A 91 4.56 -1.04 9.60
C VAL A 91 5.02 -1.83 10.82
N GLN A 92 4.76 -3.15 10.83
CA GLN A 92 5.13 -4.04 11.93
C GLN A 92 5.83 -5.30 11.42
N THR A 93 6.70 -5.88 12.25
CA THR A 93 7.36 -7.16 11.98
C THR A 93 6.47 -8.33 12.40
N LEU A 94 6.14 -9.23 11.47
CA LEU A 94 5.38 -10.46 11.72
C LEU A 94 6.13 -11.70 11.25
N CYS A 95 5.97 -12.83 11.94
CA CYS A 95 6.31 -14.12 11.36
C CYS A 95 5.25 -14.55 10.33
N ASN A 96 5.58 -15.54 9.50
CA ASN A 96 4.67 -16.10 8.50
C ASN A 96 3.26 -16.43 9.03
N ASP A 97 3.16 -17.06 10.20
CA ASP A 97 1.86 -17.50 10.72
C ASP A 97 1.01 -16.34 11.23
N CYS A 98 1.62 -15.40 11.96
CA CYS A 98 0.95 -14.19 12.42
C CYS A 98 0.52 -13.31 11.23
N ASN A 99 1.36 -13.22 10.20
CA ASN A 99 1.02 -12.53 8.96
C ASN A 99 -0.19 -13.17 8.27
N LYS A 100 -0.22 -14.51 8.11
CA LYS A 100 -1.38 -15.23 7.52
C LYS A 100 -2.68 -14.95 8.28
N ILE A 101 -2.64 -14.93 9.61
CA ILE A 101 -3.80 -14.61 10.46
C ILE A 101 -4.27 -13.17 10.18
N LYS A 102 -3.34 -12.21 10.14
CA LYS A 102 -3.66 -10.82 9.83
C LYS A 102 -4.22 -10.66 8.41
N THR A 103 -3.60 -11.26 7.40
CA THR A 103 -4.08 -11.21 6.00
C THR A 103 -5.53 -11.69 5.90
N LYS A 104 -5.91 -12.79 6.56
CA LYS A 104 -7.30 -13.27 6.58
C LYS A 104 -8.26 -12.23 7.18
N LYS A 105 -7.86 -11.60 8.28
CA LYS A 105 -8.64 -10.54 8.93
C LYS A 105 -8.79 -9.30 8.04
N ASP A 106 -7.70 -8.88 7.41
CA ASP A 106 -7.66 -7.69 6.57
C ASP A 106 -8.48 -7.86 5.30
N ILE A 107 -8.38 -9.01 4.62
CA ILE A 107 -9.20 -9.30 3.43
C ILE A 107 -10.69 -9.19 3.77
N LYS A 108 -11.10 -9.72 4.93
CA LYS A 108 -12.49 -9.60 5.41
C LYS A 108 -12.90 -8.15 5.60
N ASN A 109 -12.05 -7.35 6.23
CA ASN A 109 -12.30 -5.93 6.49
C ASN A 109 -12.34 -5.10 5.20
N ILE A 110 -11.38 -5.32 4.30
CA ILE A 110 -11.30 -4.67 2.97
C ILE A 110 -12.56 -4.98 2.17
N THR A 111 -12.98 -6.24 2.12
CA THR A 111 -14.18 -6.65 1.38
C THR A 111 -15.44 -5.99 1.96
N LYS A 112 -15.55 -5.93 3.29
CA LYS A 112 -16.64 -5.22 3.97
C LYS A 112 -16.64 -3.73 3.61
N GLN A 113 -15.49 -3.08 3.68
CA GLN A 113 -15.37 -1.65 3.38
C GLN A 113 -15.73 -1.34 1.92
N ARG A 114 -15.25 -2.15 0.97
CA ARG A 114 -15.61 -2.01 -0.45
C ARG A 114 -17.12 -2.09 -0.68
N ARG A 115 -17.80 -3.00 0.02
CA ARG A 115 -19.27 -3.12 -0.06
C ARG A 115 -19.97 -1.87 0.49
N ILE A 116 -19.49 -1.33 1.61
CA ILE A 116 -20.03 -0.09 2.20
C ILE A 116 -19.84 1.09 1.25
N ASN A 117 -18.63 1.27 0.71
CA ASN A 117 -18.32 2.36 -0.22
C ASN A 117 -19.25 2.32 -1.44
N LYS A 118 -19.49 1.13 -2.01
CA LYS A 118 -20.42 0.96 -3.14
C LYS A 118 -21.86 1.38 -2.81
N ILE A 119 -22.33 1.10 -1.60
CA ILE A 119 -23.67 1.51 -1.16
C ILE A 119 -23.72 3.03 -0.97
N GLN A 120 -22.71 3.61 -0.34
CA GLN A 120 -22.60 5.05 -0.13
C GLN A 120 -22.57 5.82 -1.46
N GLU A 121 -21.80 5.35 -2.45
CA GLU A 121 -21.75 5.92 -3.80
C GLU A 121 -23.12 5.86 -4.49
N LYS A 122 -23.83 4.73 -4.37
CA LYS A 122 -25.17 4.59 -4.92
C LYS A 122 -26.15 5.58 -4.29
N ASN A 123 -26.14 5.71 -2.96
CA ASN A 123 -27.02 6.64 -2.24
C ASN A 123 -26.73 8.10 -2.60
N LYS A 124 -25.44 8.46 -2.74
CA LYS A 124 -25.03 9.81 -3.17
C LYS A 124 -25.51 10.13 -4.59
N THR A 125 -25.50 9.15 -5.49
CA THR A 125 -26.00 9.31 -6.87
C THR A 125 -27.51 9.49 -6.93
N ILE A 126 -28.26 8.90 -6.00
CA ILE A 126 -29.73 9.05 -5.92
C ILE A 126 -30.08 10.45 -5.40
N SER A 127 -29.42 10.91 -4.33
CA SER A 127 -29.65 12.23 -3.72
C SER A 127 -29.26 13.43 -4.59
N GLN A 128 -28.51 13.24 -5.68
CA GLN A 128 -28.11 14.30 -6.62
C GLN A 128 -29.03 14.39 -7.85
N LYS A 129 -30.04 13.52 -7.94
CA LYS A 129 -31.04 13.51 -9.03
C LYS A 129 -32.41 14.07 -8.60
N GLU A 130 -32.51 14.52 -7.35
CA GLU A 130 -33.62 15.27 -6.77
C GLU A 130 -33.18 16.74 -6.62
#